data_AF-A0A6J6JNQ0-F1
#
_entry.id   AF-A0A6J6JNQ0-F1
#
_cell.length_a   1.000
_cell.length_b   1.000
_cell.length_c   1.000
_cell.angle_alpha   90.00
_cell.angle_beta   90.00
_cell.angle_gamma   90.00
#
_symmetry.space_group_name_H-M   'P 1'
#
loop_
_entity.id
_entity.type
_entity.pdbx_description
1 polymer ?
#
loop_
_entity_poly.entity_id
_entity_poly.type
_entity_poly.pdbx_seq_one_letter_code
_entity_poly.pdbx_strand_id
1 'polypeptide(L)'
;MVGEVRQAESFDLLIALNSGLPGLCTIHSNSAQDAISKLCTLPLLAGANITSEFVNPTVGSCIDLVIHCRMLPTGKRVVEEIATASFNSTTSAIDVVSVSK
;
A
#
# COMPACT_ATOMS: atom_id res chain seq x y z
N MET A 1 1.73 12.89 6.55
CA MET A 1 2.89 12.00 6.24
C MET A 1 3.04 11.04 7.40
N VAL A 2 3.06 9.73 7.13
CA VAL A 2 3.45 8.70 8.11
C VAL A 2 4.84 8.23 7.72
N GLY A 3 5.80 8.25 8.64
CA GLY A 3 7.20 7.94 8.32
C GLY A 3 7.35 6.53 7.75
N GLU A 4 7.13 5.53 8.59
CA GLU A 4 7.17 4.11 8.23
C GLU A 4 5.97 3.40 8.85
N VAL A 5 5.23 2.65 8.05
CA VAL A 5 4.11 1.82 8.47
C VAL A 5 4.61 0.40 8.74
N ARG A 6 4.31 -0.12 9.93
CA ARG A 6 4.75 -1.42 10.44
C ARG A 6 3.60 -2.27 10.97
N GLN A 7 2.55 -1.66 11.54
CA GLN A 7 1.47 -2.36 12.22
C GLN A 7 0.11 -1.67 12.02
N ALA A 8 -0.75 -1.69 13.04
CA ALA A 8 -2.13 -1.23 13.03
C ALA A 8 -2.29 0.28 12.70
N GLU A 9 -1.24 1.09 12.86
CA GLU A 9 -1.24 2.51 12.46
C GLU A 9 -1.47 2.72 10.95
N SER A 10 -1.33 1.65 10.16
CA SER A 10 -1.77 1.59 8.77
C SER A 10 -3.27 1.90 8.61
N PHE A 11 -4.11 1.57 9.59
CA PHE A 11 -5.53 1.88 9.54
C PHE A 11 -5.77 3.39 9.67
N ASP A 12 -5.11 4.07 10.60
CA ASP A 12 -5.23 5.52 10.76
C ASP A 12 -4.76 6.26 9.51
N LEU A 13 -3.67 5.79 8.89
CA LEU A 13 -3.23 6.28 7.58
C LEU A 13 -4.32 6.09 6.52
N LEU A 14 -4.88 4.88 6.40
CA LEU A 14 -5.87 4.56 5.39
C LEU A 14 -7.15 5.39 5.54
N ILE A 15 -7.61 5.60 6.78
CA ILE A 15 -8.74 6.46 7.09
C ILE A 15 -8.46 7.92 6.72
N ALA A 16 -7.24 8.41 7.02
CA ALA A 16 -6.85 9.76 6.64
C ALA A 16 -6.87 9.94 5.11
N LEU A 17 -6.27 9.02 4.36
CA LEU A 17 -6.28 9.05 2.88
C LEU A 17 -7.72 8.99 2.33
N ASN A 18 -8.55 8.10 2.85
CA ASN A 18 -9.94 7.93 2.43
C ASN A 18 -10.82 9.16 2.72
N SER A 19 -10.44 9.98 3.72
CA SER A 19 -11.11 11.26 4.00
C SER A 19 -10.72 12.40 3.06
N GLY A 20 -9.84 12.13 2.09
CA GLY A 20 -9.35 13.09 1.10
C GLY A 20 -8.08 13.81 1.51
N LEU A 21 -7.39 13.39 2.58
CA LEU A 21 -6.11 13.96 2.96
C LEU A 21 -5.01 13.42 2.04
N PRO A 22 -4.31 14.25 1.23
CA PRO A 22 -3.18 13.79 0.45
C PRO A 22 -2.05 13.33 1.39
N GLY A 23 -1.42 12.21 1.06
CA GLY A 23 -0.42 11.63 1.92
C GLY A 23 0.51 10.67 1.21
N LEU A 24 1.58 10.33 1.94
CA LEU A 24 2.52 9.29 1.57
C LEU A 24 3.00 8.61 2.85
N CYS A 25 3.45 7.38 2.69
CA CYS A 25 4.15 6.63 3.72
C CYS A 25 5.27 5.78 3.10
N THR A 26 6.14 5.26 3.95
CA THR A 26 7.03 4.17 3.56
C THR A 26 6.62 2.88 4.25
N ILE A 27 6.85 1.75 3.58
CA ILE A 27 6.59 0.42 4.12
C ILE A 27 7.70 -0.52 3.65
N HIS A 28 8.18 -1.39 4.53
CA HIS A 28 9.11 -2.43 4.12
C HIS A 28 8.40 -3.47 3.28
N SER A 29 8.82 -3.64 2.03
CA SER A 29 8.28 -4.67 1.12
C SER A 29 9.34 -5.21 0.16
N ASN A 30 9.08 -6.41 -0.35
CA ASN A 30 9.93 -7.07 -1.35
C ASN A 30 9.53 -6.74 -2.80
N SER A 31 8.37 -6.10 -3.00
CA SER A 31 7.86 -5.64 -4.30
C SER A 31 6.76 -4.59 -4.11
N ALA A 32 6.26 -4.00 -5.20
CA ALA A 32 5.06 -3.17 -5.14
C ALA A 32 3.82 -4.00 -4.72
N GLN A 33 3.68 -5.23 -5.24
CA GLN A 33 2.61 -6.14 -4.84
C GLN A 33 2.65 -6.46 -3.34
N ASP A 34 3.84 -6.73 -2.77
CA ASP A 34 3.99 -7.00 -1.33
C ASP A 34 3.63 -5.78 -0.49
N ALA A 35 3.94 -4.56 -0.95
CA ALA A 35 3.52 -3.33 -0.26
C ALA A 35 2.00 -3.21 -0.20
N ILE A 36 1.30 -3.44 -1.31
CA ILE A 36 -0.17 -3.42 -1.37
C ILE A 36 -0.77 -4.51 -0.50
N SER A 37 -0.25 -5.74 -0.57
CA SER A 37 -0.70 -6.84 0.30
C SER A 37 -0.58 -6.50 1.79
N LYS A 38 0.49 -5.80 2.18
CA LYS A 38 0.65 -5.32 3.56
C LYS A 38 -0.34 -4.20 3.90
N LEU A 39 -0.58 -3.25 3.00
CA LEU A 39 -1.61 -2.23 3.20
C LEU A 39 -3.02 -2.81 3.30
N CYS A 40 -3.28 -3.99 2.72
CA CYS A 40 -4.54 -4.70 2.90
C CYS A 40 -4.65 -5.48 4.22
N THR A 41 -3.52 -5.84 4.83
CA THR A 41 -3.50 -6.78 5.98
C THR A 41 -3.17 -6.09 7.30
N LEU A 42 -2.24 -5.14 7.31
CA LEU A 42 -1.86 -4.42 8.52
C LEU A 42 -3.03 -3.66 9.18
N PRO A 43 -3.97 -3.03 8.45
CA PRO A 43 -5.10 -2.35 9.08
C PRO A 43 -6.02 -3.30 9.86
N LEU A 44 -6.06 -4.58 9.48
CA LEU A 44 -6.87 -5.60 10.16
C LEU A 44 -6.37 -5.87 11.60
N LEU A 45 -5.14 -5.50 11.91
CA LEU A 45 -4.58 -5.59 13.26
C LEU A 45 -5.15 -4.53 14.22
N ALA A 46 -5.84 -3.49 13.71
CA ALA A 46 -6.40 -2.41 14.52
C ALA A 46 -7.65 -2.80 15.31
N GLY A 47 -8.34 -3.89 14.93
CA GLY A 47 -9.51 -4.39 15.66
C GLY A 47 -10.35 -5.39 14.88
N ALA A 48 -11.11 -6.23 15.59
CA ALA A 48 -11.93 -7.29 15.01
C ALA A 48 -13.09 -6.79 14.13
N ASN A 49 -13.44 -5.50 14.21
CA ASN A 49 -14.47 -4.86 13.39
C ASN A 49 -13.92 -4.31 12.06
N ILE A 50 -12.62 -4.42 11.79
CA ILE A 50 -12.01 -4.00 10.53
C ILE A 50 -11.93 -5.21 9.61
N THR A 51 -12.57 -5.13 8.45
CA THR A 51 -12.71 -6.26 7.55
C THR A 51 -12.05 -6.02 6.19
N SER A 52 -11.64 -7.10 5.52
CA SER A 52 -11.07 -7.05 4.17
C SER A 52 -12.01 -6.41 3.15
N GLU A 53 -13.32 -6.58 3.34
CA GLU A 53 -14.36 -6.03 2.46
C GLU A 53 -14.41 -4.50 2.53
N PHE A 54 -13.98 -3.91 3.64
CA PHE A 54 -13.77 -2.47 3.74
C PHE A 54 -12.36 -2.08 3.27
N VAL A 55 -11.33 -2.80 3.71
CA VAL A 55 -9.93 -2.40 3.49
C VAL A 55 -9.53 -2.48 2.01
N ASN A 56 -9.82 -3.58 1.32
CA ASN A 56 -9.40 -3.78 -0.08
C ASN A 56 -9.91 -2.68 -1.03
N PRO A 57 -11.22 -2.34 -1.08
CA PRO A 57 -11.68 -1.25 -1.94
C PRO A 57 -11.13 0.11 -1.50
N THR A 58 -10.94 0.33 -0.19
CA THR A 58 -10.37 1.58 0.31
C THR A 58 -8.93 1.76 -0.15
N VAL A 59 -8.09 0.72 -0.02
CA VAL A 59 -6.70 0.75 -0.50
C VAL A 59 -6.66 0.98 -2.02
N GLY A 60 -7.47 0.24 -2.79
CA GLY A 60 -7.50 0.40 -4.25
C GLY A 60 -8.10 1.73 -4.73
N SER A 61 -8.77 2.49 -3.86
CA SER A 61 -9.25 3.85 -4.14
C SER A 61 -8.31 4.94 -3.63
N CYS A 62 -7.47 4.65 -2.64
CA CYS A 62 -6.63 5.65 -1.97
C CYS A 62 -5.16 5.62 -2.40
N ILE A 63 -4.68 4.50 -2.95
CA ILE A 63 -3.27 4.32 -3.30
C ILE A 63 -3.10 4.41 -4.81
N ASP A 64 -2.65 5.57 -5.28
CA ASP A 64 -2.44 5.80 -6.71
C ASP A 64 -1.16 5.15 -7.24
N LEU A 65 -0.07 5.25 -6.47
CA LEU A 65 1.27 4.86 -6.90
C LEU A 65 2.04 4.16 -5.80
N VAL A 66 2.81 3.15 -6.20
CA VAL A 66 3.79 2.45 -5.37
C VAL A 66 5.14 2.53 -6.06
N ILE A 67 6.13 3.07 -5.36
CA ILE A 67 7.51 3.16 -5.82
C ILE A 67 8.34 2.17 -5.00
N HIS A 68 8.60 1.00 -5.57
CA HIS A 68 9.46 0.01 -4.90
C HIS A 68 10.92 0.38 -5.11
N CYS A 69 11.66 0.51 -4.01
CA CYS A 69 13.08 0.82 -4.04
C CYS A 69 13.89 -0.34 -3.51
N ARG A 70 14.96 -0.72 -4.21
CA ARG A 70 15.92 -1.72 -3.73
C ARG A 70 17.30 -1.14 -3.52
N MET A 71 18.05 -1.79 -2.64
CA MET A 71 19.49 -1.52 -2.46
C MET A 71 20.27 -2.55 -3.26
N LEU A 72 21.13 -2.08 -4.17
CA LEU A 72 22.06 -2.93 -4.90
C LEU A 72 23.15 -3.45 -3.97
N PRO A 73 23.85 -4.56 -4.33
CA PRO A 73 25.00 -5.05 -3.56
C PRO A 73 26.10 -4.00 -3.37
N THR A 74 26.16 -2.99 -4.24
CA THR A 74 27.07 -1.85 -4.16
C THR A 74 26.68 -0.81 -3.10
N GLY A 75 25.55 -0.97 -2.42
CA GLY A 75 24.98 -0.01 -1.48
C GLY A 75 24.16 1.11 -2.13
N LYS A 76 24.14 1.20 -3.47
CA LYS A 76 23.35 2.20 -4.20
C LYS A 76 21.86 1.84 -4.15
N ARG A 77 21.00 2.81 -3.82
CA ARG A 77 19.54 2.67 -3.93
C ARG A 77 19.09 2.97 -5.35
N VAL A 78 18.17 2.16 -5.84
CA VAL A 78 17.50 2.35 -7.13
C VAL A 78 16.00 2.14 -6.93
N VAL A 79 15.17 2.91 -7.63
CA VAL A 79 13.79 2.51 -7.89
C VAL A 79 13.87 1.20 -8.66
N GLU A 80 13.18 0.14 -8.29
CA GLU A 80 13.13 -1.11 -9.07
C GLU A 80 11.88 -1.14 -9.95
N GLU A 81 10.78 -0.64 -9.40
CA GLU A 81 9.45 -0.70 -10.01
C GLU A 81 8.64 0.54 -9.60
N ILE A 82 7.86 1.06 -10.55
CA ILE A 82 6.76 1.99 -10.29
C ILE A 82 5.49 1.27 -10.73
N ALA A 83 4.49 1.20 -9.86
CA ALA A 83 3.23 0.53 -10.15
C ALA A 83 2.03 1.36 -9.68
N THR A 84 0.91 1.17 -10.35
CA THR A 84 -0.41 1.66 -9.92
C THR A 84 -1.18 0.54 -9.24
N ALA A 85 -2.06 0.89 -8.31
CA ALA A 85 -2.97 -0.05 -7.66
C ALA A 85 -4.42 0.31 -7.99
N SER A 86 -5.25 -0.69 -8.30
CA SER A 86 -6.69 -0.48 -8.52
C SER A 86 -7.50 -1.65 -7.96
N PHE A 87 -8.67 -1.35 -7.39
CA PHE A 87 -9.55 -2.39 -6.88
C PHE A 87 -10.33 -3.08 -8.01
N ASN A 88 -10.30 -4.40 -8.02
CA ASN A 88 -11.07 -5.24 -8.93
C ASN A 88 -12.33 -5.74 -8.22
N SER A 89 -13.47 -5.14 -8.56
CA SER A 89 -14.76 -5.49 -7.94
C SER A 89 -15.23 -6.92 -8.23
N THR A 90 -14.70 -7.58 -9.27
CA THR A 90 -15.09 -8.95 -9.63
C THR A 90 -14.36 -9.97 -8.76
N THR A 91 -13.07 -9.75 -8.53
CA THR A 91 -12.22 -10.67 -7.74
C THR A 91 -12.10 -10.27 -6.28
N SER A 92 -12.57 -9.07 -5.92
CA SER A 92 -12.34 -8.43 -4.61
C SER A 92 -10.84 -8.30 -4.25
N ALA A 93 -9.98 -8.31 -5.27
CA ALA A 93 -8.54 -8.16 -5.14
C ALA A 93 -8.08 -6.76 -5.60
N ILE A 94 -6.83 -6.42 -5.30
CA ILE A 94 -6.18 -5.22 -5.83
C ILE A 94 -5.24 -5.64 -6.94
N ASP A 95 -5.48 -5.11 -8.13
CA ASP A 95 -4.63 -5.28 -9.29
C ASP A 95 -3.46 -4.29 -9.17
N VAL A 96 -2.23 -4.80 -9.21
CA VAL A 96 -1.01 -3.99 -9.19
C VAL A 96 -0.37 -4.07 -10.57
N VAL A 97 -0.30 -2.94 -11.26
CA VAL A 97 0.16 -2.86 -12.64
C VAL A 97 1.40 -1.98 -12.72
N SER A 98 2.51 -2.56 -13.18
CA SER A 98 3.74 -1.80 -13.41
C SER A 98 3.56 -0.80 -14.55
N VAL A 99 4.00 0.44 -14.35
CA VAL A 99 3.83 1.55 -15.31
C VAL A 99 5.13 1.98 -16.01
N SER A 100 6.18 1.16 -15.90
CA SER A 100 7.58 1.44 -16.33
C SER A 100 8.37 2.29 -15.32
N LYS A 101 9.70 2.20 -15.41
CA LYS A 101 10.70 2.88 -14.57
C LYS A 101 11.52 3.87 -15.38
#